data_AF-R9GVQ6-F1
#
_entry.id   AF-R9GVQ6-F1
#
_cell.length_a   1.000
_cell.length_b   1.000
_cell.length_c   1.000
_cell.angle_alpha   90.00
_cell.angle_beta   90.00
_cell.angle_gamma   90.00
#
_symmetry.space_group_name_H-M   'P 1'
#
loop_
_entity.id
_entity.type
_entity.pdbx_description
1 polymer ?
#
loop_
_entity_poly.entity_id
_entity_poly.type
_entity_poly.pdbx_seq_one_letter_code
_entity_poly.pdbx_strand_id
1 'polypeptide(L)' 'MRLESTFGHSFIDACHIMPFSVSHDDIVNNGLALCPNLHRAFDRGLITIESAYSIVTSKHINEDIINAYSLN' A
#
# COMPACT_ATOMS: atom_id res chain seq x y z
N MET A 1 10.33 -8.95 -1.89
CA MET A 1 10.84 -8.40 -0.61
C MET A 1 10.36 -9.31 0.51
N ARG A 2 11.18 -9.61 1.53
CA ARG A 2 10.79 -10.41 2.71
C ARG A 2 11.19 -9.64 3.95
N LEU A 3 10.21 -9.30 4.80
CA LEU A 3 10.41 -8.69 6.10
C LEU A 3 9.56 -9.44 7.12
N GLU A 4 10.21 -10.04 8.10
CA GLU A 4 9.60 -10.96 9.05
C GLU A 4 10.20 -10.72 10.44
N SER A 5 9.38 -10.82 11.49
CA SER A 5 9.89 -10.85 12.86
C SER A 5 10.58 -12.18 13.18
N THR A 6 11.37 -12.20 14.25
CA THR A 6 11.92 -13.46 14.81
C THR A 6 10.85 -14.43 15.33
N PHE A 7 9.60 -13.97 15.46
CA PHE A 7 8.44 -14.78 15.83
C PHE A 7 7.67 -15.34 14.62
N GLY A 8 8.11 -15.05 13.38
CA GLY A 8 7.48 -15.57 12.16
C GLY A 8 6.35 -14.72 11.58
N HIS A 9 6.11 -13.53 12.11
CA HIS A 9 5.10 -12.61 11.54
C HIS A 9 5.67 -11.87 10.32
N SER A 10 4.98 -11.98 9.18
CA SER A 10 5.25 -11.16 7.98
C SER A 10 4.77 -9.73 8.19
N PHE A 11 5.56 -8.77 7.70
CA PHE A 11 5.23 -7.34 7.68
C PHE A 11 4.88 -6.84 6.27
N ILE A 12 4.70 -7.77 5.33
CA ILE A 12 4.35 -7.47 3.95
C ILE A 12 3.04 -8.18 3.64
N ASP A 13 2.08 -7.42 3.13
CA ASP A 13 0.81 -7.88 2.61
C ASP A 13 0.83 -7.85 1.08
N ALA A 14 0.04 -8.73 0.46
CA ALA A 14 -0.31 -8.66 -0.95
C ALA A 14 -1.60 -7.84 -1.10
N CYS A 15 -1.47 -6.65 -1.68
CA CYS A 15 -2.56 -5.71 -1.93
C CYS A 15 -2.98 -5.81 -3.39
N HIS A 16 -4.27 -5.94 -3.69
CA HIS A 16 -4.75 -5.89 -5.07
C HIS A 16 -4.80 -4.45 -5.59
N ILE A 17 -4.42 -4.21 -6.84
CA ILE A 17 -4.54 -2.89 -7.49
C ILE A 17 -6.00 -2.62 -7.84
N MET A 18 -6.61 -3.54 -8.58
CA MET A 18 -8.05 -3.62 -8.82
C MET A 18 -8.66 -4.54 -7.76
N PRO A 19 -9.61 -4.06 -6.93
CA PRO A 19 -10.17 -4.86 -5.84
C PRO A 19 -10.72 -6.19 -6.34
N PHE A 20 -10.38 -7.27 -5.63
CA PHE A 20 -10.85 -8.61 -5.98
C PHE A 20 -12.39 -8.69 -6.04
N SER A 21 -13.10 -7.96 -5.20
CA SER A 21 -14.57 -7.90 -5.22
C SER A 21 -15.16 -7.34 -6.51
N VAL A 22 -14.34 -6.68 -7.34
CA VAL A 22 -14.74 -6.11 -8.64
C VAL A 22 -14.23 -6.99 -9.78
N SER A 23 -12.92 -7.26 -9.83
CA SER A 23 -12.30 -7.97 -10.95
C SER A 23 -12.40 -9.49 -10.84
N HIS A 24 -12.41 -10.03 -9.61
CA HIS A 24 -12.19 -11.45 -9.32
C HIS A 24 -10.84 -11.98 -9.85
N ASP A 25 -9.90 -11.07 -10.13
CA ASP A 25 -8.59 -11.39 -10.70
C ASP A 25 -7.53 -11.47 -9.60
N ASP A 26 -6.98 -12.67 -9.38
CA ASP A 26 -5.91 -12.95 -8.41
C ASP A 26 -4.57 -13.23 -9.10
N ILE A 27 -4.16 -12.32 -9.98
CA ILE A 27 -2.91 -12.42 -10.75
C ILE A 27 -1.83 -11.51 -10.16
N VAL A 28 -0.55 -11.91 -10.28
CA VAL A 28 0.59 -11.16 -9.74
C VAL A 28 0.66 -9.72 -10.28
N ASN A 29 0.29 -9.50 -11.54
CA ASN A 29 0.30 -8.17 -12.16
C ASN A 29 -0.81 -7.24 -11.62
N ASN A 30 -1.80 -7.79 -10.91
CA ASN A 30 -2.81 -7.03 -10.17
C ASN A 30 -2.42 -6.87 -8.68
N GLY A 31 -1.15 -7.11 -8.32
CA GLY A 31 -0.68 -7.15 -6.94
C GLY A 31 0.43 -6.15 -6.64
N LEU A 32 0.40 -5.58 -5.44
CA LEU A 32 1.46 -4.77 -4.84
C LEU A 32 1.87 -5.38 -3.50
N ALA A 33 3.18 -5.40 -3.24
CA ALA A 33 3.71 -5.77 -1.93
C ALA A 33 3.80 -4.52 -1.06
N LEU A 34 2.91 -4.37 -0.07
CA LEU A 34 2.84 -3.20 0.80
C LEU A 34 2.95 -3.60 2.28
N CYS A 35 3.49 -2.72 3.11
CA CYS A 35 3.35 -2.87 4.55
C CYS A 35 1.88 -2.60 4.98
N PRO A 36 1.40 -3.19 6.09
CA PRO A 36 -0.01 -3.15 6.46
C PRO A 36 -0.62 -1.75 6.67
N ASN A 37 0.17 -0.74 6.97
CA ASN A 37 -0.30 0.65 7.06
C ASN A 37 -0.55 1.23 5.65
N LEU A 38 0.38 1.05 4.71
CA LEU A 38 0.23 1.54 3.33
C LEU A 38 -0.84 0.75 2.57
N HIS A 39 -0.97 -0.56 2.82
CA HIS A 39 -2.05 -1.37 2.27
C HIS A 39 -3.44 -0.79 2.64
N ARG A 40 -3.67 -0.51 3.93
CA ARG A 40 -4.92 0.12 4.38
C ARG A 40 -5.14 1.51 3.80
N ALA A 41 -4.07 2.29 3.60
CA ALA A 41 -4.16 3.61 2.99
C ALA A 41 -4.54 3.50 1.50
N PHE A 42 -3.95 2.56 0.77
CA PHE A 42 -4.22 2.31 -0.64
C PHE A 42 -5.66 1.85 -0.87
N ASP A 43 -6.13 0.84 -0.12
CA ASP A 43 -7.51 0.33 -0.20
C ASP A 43 -8.56 1.40 0.09
N ARG A 44 -8.20 2.41 0.89
CA ARG A 44 -9.08 3.54 1.24
C ARG A 44 -8.96 4.74 0.29
N GLY A 45 -8.14 4.64 -0.77
CA GLY A 45 -7.89 5.72 -1.71
C GLY A 45 -7.16 6.92 -1.10
N LEU A 46 -6.42 6.70 -0.02
CA LEU A 46 -5.59 7.73 0.63
C LEU A 46 -4.24 7.87 -0.06
N ILE A 47 -3.72 6.79 -0.65
CA ILE A 47 -2.54 6.82 -1.52
C ILE A 47 -2.82 6.06 -2.80
N THR A 48 -2.13 6.41 -3.88
CA THR A 48 -2.11 5.65 -5.13
C THR A 48 -0.75 5.77 -5.82
N ILE A 49 -0.55 5.03 -6.90
CA ILE A 49 0.64 5.07 -7.74
C ILE A 49 0.20 5.54 -9.12
N GLU A 50 0.79 6.62 -9.63
CA GLU A 50 0.51 7.08 -11.00
C GLU A 50 1.33 6.29 -12.04
N SER A 51 1.04 6.48 -13.33
CA SER A 51 1.71 5.76 -14.43
C SER A 51 3.22 6.01 -14.52
N ALA A 52 3.71 7.11 -13.95
CA ALA A 52 5.14 7.41 -13.81
C ALA A 52 5.79 6.73 -12.59
N TYR A 53 5.06 5.86 -11.88
CA TYR A 53 5.49 5.17 -10.66
C TYR A 53 5.84 6.09 -9.49
N SER A 54 5.27 7.30 -9.45
CA SER A 54 5.33 8.16 -8.27
C SER A 54 4.15 7.89 -7.34
N ILE A 55 4.32 8.15 -6.05
CA ILE A 55 3.24 8.04 -5.06
C ILE A 55 2.46 9.34 -5.06
N VAL A 56 1.13 9.24 -5.15
CA VAL A 56 0.22 10.37 -4.99
C VAL A 56 -0.54 10.21 -3.69
N THR A 57 -0.53 11.26 -2.87
CA THR A 57 -1.21 11.32 -1.58
C THR A 57 -2.53 12.07 -1.68
N SER A 58 -3.54 11.58 -0.95
CA SER A 58 -4.82 12.27 -0.81
C SER A 58 -4.69 13.42 0.17
N LYS A 59 -5.36 14.54 -0.14
CA LYS A 59 -5.55 15.67 0.79
C LYS A 59 -6.32 15.31 2.07
N HIS A 60 -6.88 14.10 2.15
CA HIS A 60 -7.62 13.59 3.30
C HIS A 60 -6.74 12.76 4.27
N ILE A 61 -5.42 12.76 4.09
CA ILE A 61 -4.46 12.23 5.06
C ILE A 61 -4.17 13.28 6.12
N ASN A 62 -4.13 12.84 7.38
CA ASN A 62 -3.61 13.63 8.49
C ASN A 62 -2.34 12.93 9.01
N GLU A 63 -1.20 13.57 8.87
CA GLU A 63 0.10 13.02 9.27
C GLU A 63 1.01 14.08 9.88
N ASP A 64 2.07 13.63 10.55
CA ASP A 64 3.13 14.49 11.06
C ASP A 64 4.17 14.75 9.96
N ILE A 65 4.07 15.94 9.34
CA ILE A 65 4.95 16.38 8.25
C ILE A 65 6.42 16.56 8.68
N ILE A 66 6.73 16.57 9.98
CA ILE A 66 8.10 16.66 10.47
C ILE A 66 8.76 15.27 10.48
N ASN A 67 7.95 14.20 10.44
CA ASN A 67 8.46 12.84 10.45
C ASN A 67 9.25 12.55 9.16
N ALA A 68 10.42 11.90 9.29
CA ALA A 68 11.25 11.52 8.16
C ALA A 68 10.58 10.53 7.18
N TYR A 69 9.48 9.90 7.59
CA TYR A 69 8.68 8.97 6.79
C TYR A 69 7.28 9.51 6.47
N SER A 70 7.07 10.83 6.59
CA SER A 70 5.88 11.52 6.07
C SER A 70 5.69 11.20 4.59
N LEU A 71 4.44 11.06 4.16
CA LEU A 71 4.08 10.84 2.75
C LEU A 71 4.04 12.16 1.95
N ASN A 72 4.02 13.31 2.64
CA ASN A 72 4.07 14.67 2.08
C ASN A 72 5.33 15.43 2.49
#